data_AF-A0A656K1Z0-F1
#
_entry.id   AF-A0A656K1Z0-F1
#
_cell.length_a   1.000
_cell.length_b   1.000
_cell.length_c   1.000
_cell.angle_alpha   90.00
_cell.angle_beta   90.00
_cell.angle_gamma   90.00
#
_symmetry.space_group_name_H-M   'P 1'
#
loop_
_entity.id
_entity.type
_entity.pdbx_description
1 polymer ?
#
loop_
_entity_poly.entity_id
_entity_poly.type
_entity_poly.pdbx_seq_one_letter_code
_entity_poly.pdbx_strand_id
1 'polypeptide(L)' 'MEYAARINNLADVDAFIAAHSGAPWFVSMVGFVAGLPFMFQMVERERQLQVPKYLRPRTDTPKLTLGHGGCFGCIYSV' A
#
# COMPACT_ATOMS: atom_id res chain seq x y z
N MET A 1 -4.03 -1.91 -10.08
CA MET A 1 -3.33 -0.68 -9.61
C MET A 1 -3.95 0.58 -10.22
N GLU A 2 -4.59 0.47 -11.37
CA GLU A 2 -5.34 1.51 -12.10
C GLU A 2 -6.30 2.29 -11.18
N TYR A 3 -7.03 1.59 -10.31
CA TYR A 3 -7.90 2.24 -9.33
C TYR A 3 -7.13 3.15 -8.38
N ALA A 4 -6.00 2.67 -7.85
CA ALA A 4 -5.16 3.42 -6.92
C ALA A 4 -4.53 4.67 -7.58
N ALA A 5 -4.03 4.55 -8.81
CA ALA A 5 -3.54 5.69 -9.59
C ALA A 5 -4.64 6.74 -9.78
N ARG A 6 -5.83 6.31 -10.23
CA ARG A 6 -6.97 7.20 -10.52
C ARG A 6 -7.43 7.99 -9.29
N ILE A 7 -7.60 7.34 -8.13
CA ILE A 7 -8.08 8.04 -6.92
C ILE A 7 -7.03 8.96 -6.30
N ASN A 8 -5.75 8.78 -6.64
CA ASN A 8 -4.65 9.66 -6.24
C ASN A 8 -4.34 10.72 -7.31
N ASN A 9 -5.18 10.87 -8.34
CA ASN A 9 -5.03 11.84 -9.43
C ASN A 9 -3.68 11.71 -10.19
N LEU A 10 -3.16 10.49 -10.32
CA LEU A 10 -1.95 10.21 -11.07
C LEU A 10 -2.28 9.89 -12.53
N ALA A 11 -1.33 10.19 -13.43
CA ALA A 11 -1.51 10.01 -14.86
C ALA A 11 -1.81 8.54 -15.23
N ASP A 12 -1.07 7.61 -14.63
CA ASP A 12 -1.13 6.20 -14.94
C ASP A 12 -0.58 5.33 -13.79
N VAL A 13 -0.49 4.03 -14.05
CA VAL A 13 0.07 3.04 -13.11
C VAL A 13 1.55 3.26 -12.87
N ASP A 14 2.31 3.72 -13.86
CA ASP A 14 3.76 3.94 -13.72
C ASP A 14 4.05 5.10 -12.77
N ALA A 15 3.27 6.18 -12.86
CA ALA A 15 3.31 7.28 -11.91
C ALA A 15 2.96 6.82 -10.48
N PHE A 16 2.01 5.90 -10.33
CA PHE A 16 1.68 5.30 -9.02
C PHE A 16 2.84 4.47 -8.47
N ILE A 17 3.47 3.64 -9.30
CA ILE A 17 4.62 2.84 -8.90
C ILE A 17 5.77 3.77 -8.48
N ALA A 18 6.10 4.77 -9.29
CA ALA A 18 7.15 5.74 -8.99
C ALA A 18 6.91 6.48 -7.67
N ALA A 19 5.67 6.90 -7.40
CA ALA A 19 5.31 7.53 -6.13
C ALA A 19 5.43 6.54 -4.95
N HIS A 20 4.97 5.30 -5.12
CA HIS A 20 4.96 4.28 -4.07
C HIS A 20 6.37 3.79 -3.70
N SER A 21 7.26 3.63 -4.68
CA SER A 21 8.62 3.12 -4.47
C SER A 21 9.70 4.21 -4.41
N GLY A 22 9.34 5.47 -4.65
CA GLY A 22 10.27 6.60 -4.72
C GLY A 22 10.73 7.13 -3.34
N ALA A 23 10.16 6.62 -2.25
CA ALA A 23 10.52 6.99 -0.88
C ALA A 23 10.55 5.76 0.03
N PRO A 24 11.34 5.78 1.11
CA PRO A 24 11.38 4.69 2.07
C PRO A 24 10.08 4.59 2.87
N TRP A 25 9.89 3.41 3.46
CA TRP A 25 8.77 3.09 4.32
C TRP A 25 9.23 2.79 5.73
N PHE A 26 8.49 3.31 6.72
CA PHE A 26 8.71 3.02 8.13
C PHE A 26 7.80 1.88 8.59
N VAL A 27 8.37 0.77 9.09
CA VAL A 27 7.57 -0.31 9.67
C VAL A 27 7.07 0.14 11.04
N SER A 28 5.81 0.55 11.13
CA SER A 28 5.22 1.08 12.36
C SER A 28 4.64 0.00 13.28
N MET A 29 4.28 -1.15 12.72
CA MET A 29 3.78 -2.30 13.47
C MET A 29 4.12 -3.59 12.72
N VAL A 30 4.37 -4.67 13.46
CA VAL A 30 4.50 -6.02 12.93
C VAL A 30 3.46 -6.89 13.60
N GLY A 31 2.69 -7.67 12.84
CA GLY A 31 1.64 -8.51 13.41
C GLY A 31 0.73 -9.16 12.37
N PHE A 32 -0.53 -9.39 12.72
CA PHE A 32 -1.49 -10.14 11.89
C PHE A 32 -0.99 -11.56 11.58
N VAL A 33 -1.29 -12.11 10.40
CA VAL A 33 -0.88 -13.46 9.99
C VAL A 33 0.61 -13.44 9.61
N ALA A 34 1.37 -14.34 10.24
CA ALA A 34 2.79 -14.59 9.97
C ALA A 34 3.71 -13.35 10.02
N GLY A 35 3.42 -12.39 10.92
CA GLY A 35 4.32 -11.25 11.14
C GLY A 35 4.33 -10.24 9.99
N LEU A 36 3.21 -10.07 9.30
CA LEU A 36 3.02 -9.04 8.28
C LEU A 36 3.43 -7.65 8.81
N PRO A 37 4.33 -6.93 8.10
CA PRO A 37 4.72 -5.58 8.46
C PRO A 37 3.67 -4.57 7.96
N PHE A 38 3.17 -3.72 8.85
CA PHE A 38 2.44 -2.51 8.50
C PHE A 38 3.44 -1.38 8.31
N MET A 39 3.45 -0.83 7.11
CA MET A 39 4.43 0.15 6.65
C MET A 39 3.76 1.50 6.45
N PHE A 40 4.36 2.57 6.94
CA PHE A 40 3.91 3.95 6.78
C PHE A 40 4.84 4.72 5.86
N GLN A 41 4.28 5.60 5.01
CA GLN A 41 5.05 6.35 4.02
C GLN A 41 5.89 7.44 4.70
N MET A 42 7.20 7.47 4.42
CA MET A 42 8.09 8.55 4.87
C MET A 42 8.11 9.71 3.87
N VAL A 43 6.93 10.28 3.63
CA VAL A 43 6.72 11.45 2.77
C VAL A 43 5.79 12.45 3.46
N GLU A 44 5.87 13.71 3.03
CA GLU A 44 4.94 14.75 3.45
C GLU A 44 3.49 14.37 3.15
N ARG A 45 2.56 14.86 3.96
CA ARG A 45 1.14 14.45 3.92
C ARG A 45 0.50 14.65 2.54
N GLU A 46 0.87 15.72 1.84
CA GLU A 46 0.37 16.07 0.51
C GLU A 46 0.80 15.08 -0.57
N ARG A 47 1.87 14.31 -0.31
CA ARG A 47 2.41 13.29 -1.22
C ARG A 47 1.98 11.88 -0.84
N GLN A 48 1.28 11.69 0.28
CA GLN A 48 0.86 10.36 0.72
C GLN A 48 -0.21 9.78 -0.20
N LEU A 49 0.08 8.59 -0.72
CA LEU A 49 -0.89 7.80 -1.45
C LEU A 49 -1.98 7.32 -0.48
N GLN A 50 -3.25 7.40 -0.91
CA GLN A 50 -4.41 6.94 -0.16
C GLN A 50 -5.21 5.95 -1.00
N VAL A 51 -5.44 4.75 -0.46
CA VAL A 51 -6.26 3.73 -1.15
C VAL A 51 -7.21 3.07 -0.17
N PRO A 52 -8.54 3.16 -0.34
CA PRO A 52 -9.48 2.52 0.57
C PRO A 52 -9.35 0.99 0.51
N LYS A 53 -9.66 0.34 1.62
CA LYS A 53 -9.75 -1.14 1.67
C LYS A 53 -10.97 -1.60 0.87
N TYR A 54 -10.93 -2.86 0.43
CA TYR A 54 -12.10 -3.48 -0.18
C TYR A 54 -13.30 -3.49 0.78
N LEU A 55 -14.50 -3.25 0.24
CA LEU A 55 -15.75 -3.39 0.99
C LEU A 55 -15.98 -4.83 1.47
N ARG A 56 -15.49 -5.80 0.69
CA ARG A 56 -15.47 -7.22 1.04
C ARG A 56 -14.04 -7.72 0.84
N PRO A 57 -13.37 -8.26 1.87
CA PRO A 57 -12.01 -8.73 1.74
C PRO A 57 -11.94 -9.91 0.78
N ARG A 58 -10.76 -10.11 0.17
CA ARG A 58 -10.47 -11.37 -0.51
C ARG A 58 -10.37 -12.48 0.54
N THR A 59 -10.88 -13.66 0.22
CA THR A 59 -10.73 -14.85 1.06
C THR A 59 -9.31 -15.40 1.03
N ASP A 60 -8.59 -15.17 -0.07
CA ASP A 60 -7.19 -15.56 -0.24
C ASP A 60 -6.37 -14.41 -0.85
N THR A 61 -5.12 -14.28 -0.43
CA THR A 61 -4.17 -13.30 -0.97
C THR A 61 -2.84 -14.02 -1.17
N PRO A 62 -2.29 -14.04 -2.39
CA PRO A 62 -1.03 -14.72 -2.65
C PRO A 62 0.10 -14.22 -1.74
N LYS A 63 0.96 -15.16 -1.30
CA LYS A 63 2.17 -14.83 -0.56
C LYS A 63 3.00 -13.76 -1.26
N LEU A 64 3.63 -12.90 -0.45
CA LEU A 64 4.47 -11.78 -0.85
C LEU A 64 3.75 -10.68 -1.64
N THR A 65 2.41 -10.67 -1.65
CA THR A 65 1.64 -9.55 -2.22
C THR A 65 1.93 -8.28 -1.43
N LEU A 66 2.24 -7.19 -2.14
CA LEU A 66 2.23 -5.84 -1.59
C LEU A 66 0.78 -5.32 -1.56
N GLY A 67 0.26 -5.09 -0.37
CA GLY A 67 -1.06 -4.49 -0.14
C GLY A 67 -0.98 -3.00 0.18
N HIS A 68 -2.07 -2.27 -0.09
CA HIS A 68 -2.21 -0.86 0.26
C HIS A 68 -3.60 -0.61 0.86
N GLY A 69 -3.68 0.08 1.99
CA GLY A 69 -4.93 0.36 2.69
C GLY A 69 -4.84 1.60 3.57
N GLY A 70 -5.65 2.62 3.28
CA GLY A 70 -5.43 3.98 3.76
C GLY A 70 -4.10 4.51 3.22
N CYS A 71 -3.28 5.08 4.10
CA CYS A 71 -1.89 5.46 3.83
C CYS A 71 -0.87 4.34 4.11
N PHE A 72 -1.31 3.17 4.55
CA PHE A 72 -0.42 2.08 4.91
C PHE A 72 -0.17 1.14 3.75
N GLY A 73 1.07 0.68 3.63
CA GLY A 73 1.47 -0.48 2.85
C GLY A 73 1.60 -1.71 3.75
N CYS A 74 1.52 -2.90 3.16
CA CYS A 74 1.85 -4.14 3.86
C CYS A 74 2.40 -5.20 2.90
N ILE A 75 3.15 -6.17 3.42
CA ILE A 75 3.60 -7.33 2.64
C ILE A 75 3.02 -8.58 3.27
N TYR A 76 2.12 -9.26 2.55
CA TYR A 76 1.54 -10.52 3.01
C TYR A 76 2.64 -11.58 3.06
N SER A 77 3.07 -11.95 4.26
CA SER A 77 4.27 -12.78 4.45
C SER A 77 4.06 -14.26 4.09
N VAL A 78 2.79 -14.70 4.03
CA VAL A 78 2.34 -16.06 3.69
C VAL A 78 1.14 -16.03 2.77
#